data_AF-A0A8J6RQR5-F1
#
_entry.id   AF-A0A8J6RQR5-F1
#
_cell.length_a   1.000
_cell.length_b   1.000
_cell.length_c   1.000
_cell.angle_alpha   90.00
_cell.angle_beta   90.00
_cell.angle_gamma   90.00
#
_symmetry.space_group_name_H-M   'P 1'
#
loop_
_entity.id
_entity.type
_entity.pdbx_description
1 polymer ?
#
loop_
_entity_poly.entity_id
_entity_poly.type
_entity_poly.pdbx_seq_one_letter_code
_entity_poly.pdbx_strand_id
1 'polypeptide(L)'
;MMLWGCRATNNQSATWKIYNNPRYDFEFPYPSNWIAAPMPDNRDGRAFRDPQNPEVEILGVAGASLPEIELAPPGQKHPHTSMQQNFTTQQGISGKLQVELRSDISLMRLTLIQGRIRYYWQGRSPSGQFDDYYRFFYYVAGQYRIPEIKN
;
A
#
# COMPACT_ATOMS: atom_id res chain seq x y z
N MET A 1 -40.95 23.10 -29.00
CA MET A 1 -40.28 23.76 -27.85
C MET A 1 -40.05 22.72 -26.78
N MET A 2 -38.88 22.81 -26.13
CA MET A 2 -38.31 21.92 -25.09
C MET A 2 -37.57 20.67 -25.58
N LEU A 3 -36.25 20.82 -25.48
CA LEU A 3 -35.17 19.91 -25.84
C LEU A 3 -35.09 18.77 -24.82
N TRP A 4 -34.99 17.55 -25.32
CA TRP A 4 -34.49 16.42 -24.56
C TRP A 4 -33.01 16.67 -24.26
N GLY A 5 -32.71 17.07 -23.02
CA GLY A 5 -31.34 17.10 -22.52
C GLY A 5 -30.96 15.72 -22.00
N CYS A 6 -30.19 14.95 -22.77
CA CYS A 6 -29.40 13.87 -22.18
C CYS A 6 -28.37 14.50 -21.25
N ARG A 7 -28.54 14.33 -19.94
CA ARG A 7 -27.43 14.57 -18.99
C ARG A 7 -26.40 13.48 -19.27
N ALA A 8 -25.34 13.83 -20.00
CA ALA A 8 -24.12 13.04 -19.98
C ALA A 8 -23.58 13.11 -18.54
N THR A 9 -23.85 12.09 -17.73
CA THR A 9 -23.05 11.84 -16.54
C THR A 9 -21.63 11.64 -17.03
N ASN A 10 -20.77 12.62 -16.77
CA ASN A 10 -19.36 12.61 -17.13
C ASN A 10 -18.67 11.54 -16.26
N ASN A 11 -18.91 10.27 -16.60
CA ASN A 11 -18.27 9.11 -16.02
C ASN A 11 -16.86 9.05 -16.61
N GLN A 12 -16.03 10.04 -16.27
CA GLN A 12 -14.61 9.98 -16.54
C GLN A 12 -14.08 8.78 -15.76
N SER A 13 -13.90 7.66 -16.46
CA SER A 13 -13.27 6.47 -15.88
C SER A 13 -11.92 6.92 -15.33
N ALA A 14 -11.74 6.80 -14.01
CA ALA A 14 -10.50 7.23 -13.37
C ALA A 14 -9.33 6.47 -14.01
N THR A 15 -8.39 7.21 -14.59
CA THR A 15 -7.13 6.65 -15.08
C THR A 15 -6.22 6.32 -13.89
N TRP A 16 -5.19 5.51 -14.10
CA TRP A 16 -4.20 5.22 -13.06
C TRP A 16 -3.02 6.19 -13.12
N LYS A 17 -2.48 6.55 -11.95
CA LYS A 17 -1.19 7.21 -11.78
C LYS A 17 -0.27 6.32 -10.96
N ILE A 18 1.04 6.51 -11.09
CA ILE A 18 2.04 5.81 -10.27
C ILE A 18 2.64 6.78 -9.27
N TYR A 19 2.56 6.42 -7.98
CA TYR A 19 3.32 7.12 -6.95
C TYR A 19 4.73 6.54 -6.91
N ASN A 20 5.71 7.44 -6.90
CA ASN A 20 7.12 7.11 -6.74
C ASN A 20 7.61 7.75 -5.44
N ASN A 21 8.09 6.94 -4.50
CA ASN A 21 8.65 7.46 -3.26
C ASN A 21 10.07 8.00 -3.51
N PRO A 22 10.35 9.28 -3.21
CA PRO A 22 11.63 9.90 -3.56
C PRO A 22 12.82 9.53 -2.64
N ARG A 23 12.59 8.74 -1.58
CA ARG A 23 13.63 8.38 -0.59
C ARG A 23 14.02 6.91 -0.69
N TYR A 24 13.04 6.04 -0.90
CA TYR A 24 13.18 4.59 -0.87
C TYR A 24 12.86 3.93 -2.22
N ASP A 25 12.55 4.73 -3.25
CA ASP A 25 12.37 4.32 -4.65
C ASP A 25 11.34 3.20 -4.86
N PHE A 26 10.41 3.00 -3.91
CA PHE A 26 9.27 2.12 -4.10
C PHE A 26 8.15 2.83 -4.86
N GLU A 27 7.33 2.06 -5.54
CA GLU A 27 6.22 2.58 -6.33
C GLU A 27 4.95 1.71 -6.22
N PHE A 28 3.79 2.36 -6.39
CA PHE A 28 2.51 1.68 -6.51
C PHE A 28 1.49 2.52 -7.29
N PRO A 29 0.51 1.87 -7.96
CA PRO A 29 -0.53 2.58 -8.69
C PRO A 29 -1.64 3.10 -7.76
N TYR A 30 -2.24 4.22 -8.13
CA TYR A 30 -3.41 4.80 -7.46
C TYR A 30 -4.36 5.46 -8.48
N PRO A 31 -5.67 5.54 -8.20
CA PRO A 31 -6.60 6.21 -9.10
C PRO A 31 -6.30 7.71 -9.22
N SER A 32 -6.33 8.25 -10.44
CA SER A 32 -5.84 9.60 -10.73
C SER A 32 -6.67 10.72 -10.11
N ASN A 33 -7.91 10.41 -9.72
CA ASN A 33 -8.84 11.27 -8.99
C ASN A 33 -8.67 11.20 -7.47
N TRP A 34 -7.85 10.30 -6.93
CA TRP A 34 -7.59 10.23 -5.49
C TRP A 34 -6.72 11.40 -5.01
N ILE A 35 -7.02 11.87 -3.80
CA ILE A 35 -6.37 13.02 -3.19
C ILE A 35 -5.12 12.54 -2.46
N ALA A 36 -3.96 12.99 -2.92
CA ALA A 36 -2.69 12.74 -2.25
C ALA A 36 -2.57 13.58 -0.97
N ALA A 37 -2.18 12.95 0.14
CA ALA A 37 -1.79 13.68 1.34
C ALA A 37 -0.50 14.51 1.09
N PRO A 38 -0.27 15.59 1.85
CA PRO A 38 1.00 16.31 1.83
C PRO A 38 2.20 15.36 1.96
N MET A 39 3.32 15.67 1.31
CA MET A 39 4.53 14.84 1.50
C MET A 39 5.02 15.07 2.94
N PRO A 40 5.27 14.03 3.74
CA PRO A 40 5.90 14.21 5.04
C PRO A 40 7.38 14.61 4.88
N ASP A 41 7.92 15.31 5.87
CA ASP A 41 9.30 15.83 5.83
C ASP A 41 10.36 14.72 5.71
N ASN A 42 10.13 13.58 6.37
CA ASN A 42 11.00 12.40 6.29
C ASN A 42 10.92 11.69 4.93
N ARG A 43 9.89 11.97 4.11
CA ARG A 43 9.64 11.35 2.80
C ARG A 43 9.53 9.82 2.84
N ASP A 44 9.18 9.25 3.99
CA ASP A 44 9.15 7.79 4.17
C ASP A 44 7.97 7.14 3.43
N GLY A 45 6.93 7.91 3.13
CA GLY A 45 5.73 7.41 2.50
C GLY A 45 4.69 8.49 2.24
N ARG A 46 3.58 8.11 1.62
CA ARG A 46 2.46 9.01 1.34
C ARG A 46 1.15 8.24 1.25
N ALA A 47 0.09 8.86 1.78
CA ALA A 47 -1.28 8.38 1.70
C ALA A 47 -2.04 9.01 0.51
N PHE A 48 -3.01 8.28 -0.01
CA PHE A 48 -3.95 8.71 -1.05
C PHE A 48 -5.36 8.31 -0.63
N ARG A 49 -6.34 9.23 -0.75
CA ARG A 49 -7.72 9.03 -0.29
C ARG A 49 -8.73 9.14 -1.42
N ASP A 50 -9.78 8.36 -1.32
CA ASP A 50 -10.94 8.49 -2.20
C ASP A 50 -11.64 9.83 -1.94
N PRO A 51 -11.83 10.70 -2.96
CA PRO A 51 -12.51 11.98 -2.78
C PRO A 51 -13.99 11.84 -2.42
N GLN A 52 -14.62 10.72 -2.74
CA GLN A 52 -16.03 10.45 -2.42
C GLN A 52 -16.18 9.76 -1.06
N ASN A 53 -15.16 8.99 -0.65
CA ASN A 53 -15.15 8.25 0.63
C ASN A 53 -13.83 8.49 1.39
N PRO A 54 -13.67 9.63 2.10
CA PRO A 54 -12.39 10.02 2.71
C PRO A 54 -11.81 9.05 3.75
N GLU A 55 -12.62 8.14 4.30
CA GLU A 55 -12.17 7.07 5.20
C GLU A 55 -11.49 5.90 4.46
N VAL A 56 -11.60 5.87 3.12
CA VAL A 56 -10.92 4.92 2.24
C VAL A 56 -9.58 5.50 1.83
N GLU A 57 -8.51 4.79 2.16
CA GLU A 57 -7.13 5.24 1.99
C GLU A 57 -6.23 4.10 1.52
N ILE A 58 -5.25 4.43 0.68
CA ILE A 58 -4.05 3.61 0.48
C ILE A 58 -2.82 4.38 0.94
N LEU A 59 -1.87 3.69 1.58
CA LEU A 59 -0.64 4.25 2.12
C LEU A 59 0.52 3.33 1.74
N GLY A 60 1.58 3.88 1.16
CA GLY A 60 2.87 3.20 1.08
C GLY A 60 3.91 3.93 1.93
N VAL A 61 4.67 3.18 2.71
CA VAL A 61 5.74 3.70 3.58
C VAL A 61 6.90 2.70 3.64
N ALA A 62 8.12 3.20 3.74
CA ALA A 62 9.30 2.37 3.96
C ALA A 62 10.18 2.95 5.06
N GLY A 63 11.01 2.09 5.65
CA GLY A 63 11.91 2.49 6.72
C GLY A 63 13.00 1.45 6.96
N ALA A 64 14.05 1.87 7.67
CA ALA A 64 15.07 0.94 8.13
C ALA A 64 14.43 -0.08 9.10
N SER A 65 14.60 -1.35 8.80
CA SER A 65 14.40 -2.43 9.77
C SER A 65 15.71 -2.53 10.55
N LEU A 66 15.70 -2.15 11.83
CA LEU A 66 16.80 -2.55 12.71
C LEU A 66 16.87 -4.09 12.68
N PRO A 67 18.05 -4.69 12.44
CA PRO A 67 18.22 -6.10 12.69
C PRO A 67 17.91 -6.32 14.17
N GLU A 68 17.00 -7.24 14.50
CA GLU A 68 16.77 -7.67 15.89
C GLU A 68 18.07 -8.17 16.55
N ILE A 69 19.08 -8.52 15.73
CA ILE A 69 20.45 -8.86 16.09
C ILE A 69 21.16 -7.75 16.89
N GLU A 70 20.89 -6.46 16.63
CA GLU A 70 21.51 -5.35 17.37
C GLU A 70 20.86 -5.10 18.75
N LEU A 71 19.68 -5.68 18.99
CA LEU A 71 18.91 -5.54 20.23
C LEU A 71 18.96 -6.79 21.12
N ALA A 72 19.41 -7.92 20.59
CA ALA A 72 19.49 -9.18 21.34
C ALA A 72 20.79 -9.25 22.18
N PRO A 73 20.72 -9.66 23.47
CA PRO A 73 21.90 -9.91 24.28
C PRO A 73 22.79 -11.00 23.63
N PRO A 74 24.13 -10.90 23.73
CA PRO A 74 25.03 -11.90 23.17
C PRO A 74 24.78 -13.28 23.81
N GLY A 75 24.42 -14.27 22.99
CA GLY A 75 24.27 -15.68 23.40
C GLY A 75 22.90 -16.32 23.13
N GLN A 76 21.89 -15.57 22.67
CA GLN A 76 20.65 -16.18 22.21
C GLN A 76 20.77 -16.60 20.75
N LYS A 77 20.53 -17.88 20.45
CA LYS A 77 20.44 -18.40 19.08
C LYS A 77 19.43 -17.54 18.31
N HIS A 78 19.88 -16.91 17.23
CA HIS A 78 19.03 -16.13 16.34
C HIS A 78 17.78 -16.94 16.00
N PRO A 79 16.56 -16.50 16.39
CA PRO A 79 15.44 -16.88 15.59
C PRO A 79 15.69 -16.19 14.26
N HIS A 80 15.96 -16.96 13.21
CA HIS A 80 15.55 -16.51 11.89
C HIS A 80 14.03 -16.31 12.01
N THR A 81 13.58 -15.13 12.43
CA THR A 81 12.19 -14.70 12.33
C THR A 81 11.94 -14.45 10.84
N SER A 82 11.97 -15.53 10.06
CA SER A 82 11.47 -15.56 8.71
C SER A 82 10.01 -15.14 8.80
N MET A 83 9.72 -13.92 8.36
CA MET A 83 8.34 -13.48 8.19
C MET A 83 7.63 -14.54 7.33
N GLN A 84 6.56 -15.16 7.83
CA GLN A 84 5.79 -16.12 7.05
C GLN A 84 5.28 -15.43 5.78
N GLN A 85 5.81 -15.84 4.64
CA GLN A 85 5.41 -15.31 3.33
C GLN A 85 4.17 -16.04 2.85
N ASN A 86 3.22 -15.29 2.30
CA ASN A 86 1.96 -15.82 1.75
C ASN A 86 1.50 -15.05 0.51
N PHE A 87 2.34 -14.16 -0.02
CA PHE A 87 2.02 -13.30 -1.14
C PHE A 87 3.27 -12.99 -1.96
N THR A 88 3.11 -12.87 -3.27
CA THR A 88 4.18 -12.49 -4.20
C THR A 88 3.67 -11.38 -5.10
N THR A 89 4.40 -10.26 -5.18
CA THR A 89 4.05 -9.15 -6.08
C THR A 89 4.28 -9.55 -7.54
N GLN A 90 3.75 -8.77 -8.50
CA GLN A 90 4.00 -9.01 -9.92
C GLN A 90 5.47 -8.81 -10.32
N GLN A 91 6.26 -8.11 -9.50
CA GLN A 91 7.72 -8.03 -9.64
C GLN A 91 8.43 -9.33 -9.19
N GLY A 92 7.72 -10.27 -8.57
CA GLY A 92 8.29 -11.53 -8.06
C GLY A 92 8.80 -11.45 -6.61
N ILE A 93 8.53 -10.36 -5.90
CA ILE A 93 8.99 -10.20 -4.50
C ILE A 93 8.00 -10.85 -3.55
N SER A 94 8.47 -11.81 -2.76
CA SER A 94 7.65 -12.52 -1.79
C SER A 94 7.63 -11.80 -0.43
N GLY A 95 6.44 -11.72 0.16
CA GLY A 95 6.20 -11.05 1.43
C GLY A 95 4.95 -11.56 2.14
N LYS A 96 4.50 -10.79 3.13
CA LYS A 96 3.32 -11.13 3.93
C LYS A 96 2.19 -10.15 3.60
N LEU A 97 1.08 -10.66 3.10
CA LEU A 97 -0.19 -9.96 2.99
C LEU A 97 -1.10 -10.40 4.14
N GLN A 98 -1.55 -9.46 4.96
CA GLN A 98 -2.42 -9.71 6.11
C GLN A 98 -3.68 -8.87 6.00
N VAL A 99 -4.84 -9.50 6.26
CA VAL A 99 -6.13 -8.83 6.33
C VAL A 99 -6.58 -8.79 7.78
N GLU A 100 -6.97 -7.62 8.25
CA GLU A 100 -7.50 -7.40 9.59
C GLU A 100 -8.90 -6.84 9.48
N LEU A 101 -9.89 -7.68 9.77
CA LEU A 101 -11.29 -7.28 9.83
C LEU A 101 -11.60 -6.81 11.26
N ARG A 102 -12.12 -5.59 11.41
CA ARG A 102 -12.59 -5.04 12.69
C ARG A 102 -14.04 -4.59 12.56
N SER A 103 -14.62 -4.12 13.66
CA SER A 103 -15.99 -3.59 13.65
C SER A 103 -16.09 -2.22 12.99
N ASP A 104 -15.03 -1.41 13.07
CA ASP A 104 -14.98 -0.03 12.58
C ASP A 104 -14.22 0.06 11.25
N ILE A 105 -12.93 -0.26 11.25
CA ILE A 105 -12.00 -0.05 10.17
C ILE A 105 -11.26 -1.35 9.88
N SER A 106 -11.42 -1.83 8.65
CA SER A 106 -10.72 -3.02 8.17
C SER A 106 -9.52 -2.64 7.32
N LEU A 107 -8.47 -3.47 7.36
CA LEU A 107 -7.18 -3.19 6.74
C LEU A 107 -6.68 -4.37 5.92
N MET A 108 -5.99 -4.07 4.83
CA MET A 108 -5.11 -5.00 4.12
C MET A 108 -3.70 -4.45 4.19
N ARG A 109 -2.72 -5.25 4.64
CA ARG A 109 -1.32 -4.83 4.76
C ARG A 109 -0.41 -5.79 4.02
N LEU A 110 0.40 -5.27 3.11
CA LEU A 110 1.53 -5.96 2.51
C LEU A 110 2.81 -5.51 3.23
N THR A 111 3.64 -6.46 3.62
CA THR A 111 4.99 -6.23 4.13
C THR A 111 6.01 -6.95 3.23
N LEU A 112 6.96 -6.19 2.69
CA LEU A 112 8.13 -6.71 1.98
C LEU A 112 9.40 -6.32 2.75
N ILE A 113 10.42 -7.18 2.68
CA ILE A 113 11.72 -6.93 3.31
C ILE A 113 12.80 -7.14 2.25
N GLN A 114 13.69 -6.18 2.08
CA GLN A 114 14.84 -6.27 1.20
C GLN A 114 16.06 -5.66 1.88
N GLY A 115 17.07 -6.50 2.13
CA GLY A 115 18.22 -6.11 2.95
C GLY A 115 17.78 -5.62 4.34
N ARG A 116 18.12 -4.37 4.67
CA ARG A 116 17.74 -3.71 5.93
C ARG A 116 16.53 -2.79 5.80
N ILE A 117 15.83 -2.79 4.67
CA ILE A 117 14.66 -1.95 4.46
C ILE A 117 13.39 -2.78 4.52
N ARG A 118 12.40 -2.26 5.24
CA ARG A 118 11.05 -2.80 5.26
C ARG A 118 10.13 -1.86 4.53
N TYR A 119 9.37 -2.43 3.61
CA TYR A 119 8.38 -1.72 2.80
C TYR A 119 6.99 -2.18 3.23
N TYR A 120 6.11 -1.22 3.44
CA TYR A 120 4.73 -1.43 3.81
C TYR A 120 3.82 -0.79 2.78
N TRP A 121 2.80 -1.54 2.40
CA TRP A 121 1.63 -1.01 1.72
C TRP A 121 0.39 -1.35 2.54
N GLN A 122 -0.54 -0.41 2.66
CA GLN A 122 -1.79 -0.57 3.39
C GLN A 122 -2.97 -0.06 2.57
N GLY A 123 -4.03 -0.85 2.49
CA GLY A 123 -5.38 -0.41 2.16
C GLY A 123 -6.24 -0.34 3.42
N ARG A 124 -7.05 0.71 3.54
CA ARG A 124 -7.94 0.97 4.68
C ARG A 124 -9.32 1.38 4.17
N SER A 125 -10.38 0.86 4.79
CA SER A 125 -11.74 1.35 4.59
C SER A 125 -12.60 1.14 5.85
N PRO A 126 -13.79 1.77 5.93
CA PRO A 126 -14.86 1.32 6.81
C PRO A 126 -15.13 -0.17 6.59
N SER A 127 -15.35 -0.91 7.67
CA SER A 127 -15.45 -2.37 7.62
C SER A 127 -16.69 -2.84 6.85
N GLY A 128 -17.78 -2.06 6.89
CA GLY A 128 -18.99 -2.31 6.11
C GLY A 128 -18.86 -2.05 4.60
N GLN A 129 -17.71 -1.58 4.12
CA GLN A 129 -17.39 -1.38 2.69
C GLN A 129 -16.14 -2.17 2.26
N PHE A 130 -15.54 -2.95 3.16
CA PHE A 130 -14.21 -3.53 2.91
C PHE A 130 -14.22 -4.59 1.82
N ASP A 131 -15.33 -5.30 1.66
CA ASP A 131 -15.56 -6.25 0.56
C ASP A 131 -15.58 -5.56 -0.81
N ASP A 132 -16.24 -4.41 -0.93
CA ASP A 132 -16.24 -3.59 -2.15
C ASP A 132 -14.82 -3.15 -2.57
N TYR A 133 -13.98 -2.82 -1.58
CA TYR A 133 -12.60 -2.38 -1.81
C TYR A 133 -11.57 -3.51 -1.80
N TYR A 134 -11.94 -4.74 -1.42
CA TYR A 134 -10.98 -5.84 -1.25
C TYR A 134 -10.18 -6.11 -2.52
N ARG A 135 -10.86 -6.22 -3.66
CA ARG A 135 -10.22 -6.50 -4.97
C ARG A 135 -9.33 -5.35 -5.40
N PHE A 136 -9.75 -4.11 -5.13
CA PHE A 136 -8.94 -2.93 -5.41
C PHE A 136 -7.66 -2.93 -4.57
N PHE A 137 -7.77 -3.17 -3.26
CA PHE A 137 -6.62 -3.26 -2.35
C PHE A 137 -5.67 -4.38 -2.75
N TYR A 138 -6.20 -5.57 -3.02
CA TYR A 138 -5.41 -6.72 -3.46
C TYR A 138 -4.66 -6.43 -4.77
N TYR A 139 -5.31 -5.77 -5.72
CA TYR A 139 -4.69 -5.36 -6.98
C TYR A 139 -3.50 -4.42 -6.74
N VAL A 140 -3.69 -3.35 -5.97
CA VAL A 140 -2.60 -2.39 -5.71
C VAL A 140 -1.44 -3.05 -4.96
N ALA A 141 -1.72 -3.93 -3.98
CA ALA A 141 -0.69 -4.71 -3.31
C ALA A 141 0.12 -5.58 -4.29
N GLY A 142 -0.54 -6.20 -5.27
CA GLY A 142 0.13 -6.99 -6.31
C GLY A 142 1.02 -6.15 -7.23
N GLN A 143 0.66 -4.89 -7.46
CA GLN A 143 1.40 -3.94 -8.28
C GLN A 143 2.51 -3.19 -7.52
N TYR A 144 2.65 -3.40 -6.21
CA TYR A 144 3.66 -2.74 -5.41
C TYR A 144 5.06 -3.21 -5.81
N ARG A 145 5.95 -2.27 -6.11
CA ARG A 145 7.31 -2.53 -6.57
C ARG A 145 8.32 -1.85 -5.66
N ILE A 146 9.45 -2.51 -5.46
CA ILE A 146 10.60 -2.01 -4.70
C ILE A 146 11.84 -2.00 -5.59
N PRO A 147 12.90 -1.27 -5.22
CA PRO A 147 14.12 -1.22 -6.02
C PRO A 147 14.72 -2.60 -6.28
N GLU A 148 15.25 -2.80 -7.48
CA GLU A 148 16.00 -4.02 -7.78
C GLU A 148 17.34 -4.02 -7.05
N ILE A 149 17.79 -5.19 -6.59
CA ILE A 149 19.13 -5.34 -6.04
C ILE A 149 20.10 -5.25 -7.21
N LYS A 150 20.91 -4.19 -7.26
CA LYS A 150 22.04 -4.13 -8.19
C LYS A 150 23.10 -5.11 -7.71
N ASN A 151 23.31 -6.19 -8.48
CA ASN A 151 24.39 -7.14 -8.30
C ASN A 151 25.73 -6.54 -8.72
#